data_AF-A0A368L4G3-F1
#
_entry.id   AF-A0A368L4G3-F1
#
_cell.length_a   1.000
_cell.length_b   1.000
_cell.length_c   1.000
_cell.angle_alpha   90.00
_cell.angle_beta   90.00
_cell.angle_gamma   90.00
#
_symmetry.space_group_name_H-M   'P 1'
#
loop_
_entity.id
_entity.type
_entity.pdbx_description
1 polymer ?
#
loop_
_entity_poly.entity_id
_entity_poly.type
_entity_poly.pdbx_seq_one_letter_code
_entity_poly.pdbx_strand_id
1 'polypeptide(L)'
;MRSSNLHQSMSDPIDMQEGTLMDAISILKNEYPGDEAWVNYLSVFADNLDAQDDKSQYLAVIPDKQLAAILAVKMGKNATIWFSSPCSALEKRTPKDVFENEPMGGRVLRTLLMRMPI
;
A
#
# COMPACT_ATOMS: atom_id res chain seq x y z
N MET A 1 -69.75 4.10 22.05
CA MET A 1 -68.53 4.46 22.79
C MET A 1 -67.39 4.52 21.77
N ARG A 2 -66.76 5.68 21.64
CA ARG A 2 -65.72 5.99 20.64
C ARG A 2 -64.33 5.81 21.26
N SER A 3 -63.35 5.52 20.38
CA SER A 3 -61.91 5.79 20.51
C SER A 3 -61.15 4.84 21.45
N SER A 4 -59.92 4.37 21.19
CA SER A 4 -58.86 4.81 20.28
C SER A 4 -57.94 3.62 19.96
N ASN A 5 -57.64 3.38 18.68
CA ASN A 5 -56.46 2.59 18.28
C ASN A 5 -55.27 3.56 18.22
N LEU A 6 -54.36 3.46 19.20
CA LEU A 6 -53.10 4.20 19.18
C LEU A 6 -52.17 3.53 18.16
N HIS A 7 -51.91 4.26 17.08
CA HIS A 7 -50.99 3.90 16.02
C HIS A 7 -49.57 3.66 16.57
N GLN A 8 -48.94 2.61 16.06
CA GLN A 8 -47.53 2.29 16.22
C GLN A 8 -46.66 3.50 15.86
N SER A 9 -45.82 3.91 16.81
CA SER A 9 -44.72 4.83 16.56
C SER A 9 -43.71 4.13 15.66
N MET A 10 -43.65 4.51 14.39
CA MET A 10 -42.55 4.16 13.50
C MET A 10 -41.29 4.83 14.06
N SER A 11 -40.37 4.03 14.56
CA SER A 11 -38.99 4.47 14.76
C SER A 11 -38.34 4.47 13.38
N ASP A 12 -38.18 5.67 12.80
CA ASP A 12 -37.39 5.84 11.59
C ASP A 12 -35.96 5.34 11.88
N PRO A 13 -35.40 4.41 11.09
CA PRO A 13 -33.99 4.07 11.19
C PRO A 13 -33.18 5.30 10.83
N ILE A 14 -32.40 5.79 11.79
CA ILE A 14 -31.36 6.77 11.56
C ILE A 14 -30.39 6.15 10.56
N ASP A 15 -30.49 6.58 9.31
CA ASP A 15 -29.54 6.31 8.25
C ASP A 15 -28.24 7.04 8.63
N MET A 16 -27.46 6.41 9.52
CA MET A 16 -26.10 6.81 9.81
C MET A 16 -25.32 6.51 8.54
N GLN A 17 -25.16 7.52 7.70
CA GLN A 17 -24.18 7.50 6.62
C GLN A 17 -22.83 7.13 7.25
N GLU A 18 -22.47 5.86 7.11
CA GLU A 18 -21.11 5.36 7.29
C GLU A 18 -20.23 6.26 6.42
N GLY A 19 -19.57 7.23 7.05
CA GLY A 19 -18.45 7.90 6.43
C GLY A 19 -17.44 6.83 6.11
N THR A 20 -17.44 6.37 4.85
CA THR A 20 -16.57 5.31 4.33
C THR A 20 -15.16 5.58 4.82
N LEU A 21 -14.72 4.83 5.82
CA LEU A 21 -13.35 4.89 6.30
C LEU A 21 -12.52 4.40 5.11
N MET A 22 -11.85 5.32 4.40
CA MET A 22 -10.99 4.91 3.30
C MET A 22 -9.91 3.99 3.88
N ASP A 23 -9.84 2.77 3.36
CA ASP A 23 -8.84 1.80 3.77
C ASP A 23 -7.42 2.32 3.48
N ALA A 24 -6.43 1.85 4.24
CA ALA A 24 -5.08 2.41 4.19
C ALA A 24 -4.43 2.23 2.80
N ILE A 25 -4.77 1.14 2.10
CA ILE A 25 -4.28 0.84 0.76
C ILE A 25 -4.86 1.84 -0.25
N SER A 26 -6.15 2.16 -0.15
CA SER A 26 -6.83 3.17 -0.96
C SER A 26 -6.25 4.56 -0.75
N ILE A 27 -5.89 4.92 0.49
CA ILE A 27 -5.18 6.17 0.79
C ILE A 27 -3.82 6.21 0.05
N LEU A 28 -2.99 5.18 0.22
CA LEU A 28 -1.67 5.11 -0.44
C LEU A 28 -1.76 5.14 -1.97
N LYS A 29 -2.80 4.52 -2.54
CA LYS A 29 -3.07 4.53 -3.97
C LYS A 29 -3.42 5.94 -4.47
N ASN A 30 -4.30 6.64 -3.75
CA ASN A 30 -4.77 7.98 -4.10
C ASN A 30 -3.69 9.05 -3.92
N GLU A 31 -2.74 8.82 -3.02
CA GLU A 31 -1.65 9.73 -2.73
C GLU A 31 -0.38 9.45 -3.55
N TYR A 32 -0.46 8.60 -4.58
CA TYR A 32 0.66 8.38 -5.49
C TYR A 32 0.97 9.68 -6.26
N PRO A 33 2.18 10.27 -6.09
CA PRO A 33 2.50 11.58 -6.67
C PRO A 33 2.73 11.56 -8.19
N GLY A 34 2.68 10.38 -8.82
CA GLY A 34 2.87 10.19 -10.25
C GLY A 34 4.22 9.58 -10.62
N ASP A 35 4.32 9.12 -11.88
CA ASP A 35 5.50 8.40 -12.36
C ASP A 35 6.74 9.31 -12.45
N GLU A 36 6.58 10.61 -12.72
CA GLU A 36 7.69 11.57 -12.75
C GLU A 36 8.36 11.72 -11.36
N ALA A 37 7.56 11.90 -10.31
CA ALA A 37 8.06 11.95 -8.94
C ALA A 37 8.75 10.63 -8.54
N TRP A 38 8.21 9.49 -8.98
CA TRP A 38 8.83 8.18 -8.77
C TRP A 38 10.17 8.05 -9.50
N VAL A 39 10.27 8.49 -10.75
CA VAL A 39 11.54 8.45 -11.52
C VAL A 39 12.60 9.33 -10.86
N ASN A 40 12.23 10.55 -10.43
CA ASN A 40 13.14 11.45 -9.71
C ASN A 40 13.56 10.88 -8.35
N TYR A 41 12.67 10.17 -7.66
CA TYR A 41 13.01 9.46 -6.45
C TYR A 41 14.00 8.32 -6.72
N LEU A 42 13.71 7.49 -7.74
CA LEU A 42 14.54 6.36 -8.14
C LEU A 42 15.94 6.77 -8.60
N SER A 43 16.11 7.94 -9.24
CA SER A 43 17.43 8.38 -9.72
C SER A 43 18.46 8.56 -8.61
N VAL A 44 18.03 8.74 -7.36
CA VAL A 44 18.92 8.76 -6.19
C VAL A 44 19.47 7.35 -5.85
N PHE A 45 18.80 6.29 -6.33
CA PHE A 45 19.08 4.90 -5.98
C PHE A 45 19.46 4.01 -7.17
N ALA A 46 19.24 4.47 -8.41
CA ALA A 46 19.30 3.65 -9.62
C ALA A 46 20.67 2.98 -9.84
N ASP A 47 21.76 3.65 -9.51
CA ASP A 47 23.12 3.14 -9.69
C ASP A 47 23.48 2.03 -8.68
N ASN A 48 22.71 1.90 -7.59
CA ASN A 48 23.08 1.01 -6.49
C ASN A 48 22.74 -0.47 -6.76
N LEU A 49 21.66 -0.80 -7.47
CA LEU A 49 21.27 -2.22 -7.64
C LEU A 49 22.22 -2.98 -8.55
N ASP A 50 22.67 -2.37 -9.65
CA ASP A 50 23.57 -3.05 -10.58
C ASP A 50 24.97 -3.26 -10.00
N ALA A 51 25.32 -2.49 -8.96
CA ALA A 51 26.54 -2.65 -8.15
C ALA A 51 26.41 -3.66 -7.00
N GLN A 52 25.21 -4.19 -6.69
CA GLN A 52 25.03 -5.22 -5.67
C GLN A 52 25.42 -6.60 -6.20
N ASP A 53 26.35 -7.28 -5.51
CA ASP A 53 26.78 -8.64 -5.83
C ASP A 53 25.63 -9.68 -5.73
N ASP A 54 24.66 -9.43 -4.86
CA ASP A 54 23.50 -10.28 -4.57
C ASP A 54 22.24 -9.88 -5.35
N LYS A 55 22.35 -9.06 -6.40
CA LYS A 55 21.19 -8.58 -7.17
C LYS A 55 20.24 -9.68 -7.68
N SER A 56 20.79 -10.83 -8.03
CA SER A 56 20.00 -11.98 -8.50
C SER A 56 19.07 -12.52 -7.41
N GLN A 57 19.44 -12.41 -6.14
CA GLN A 57 18.64 -12.85 -5.01
C GLN A 57 17.43 -11.92 -4.80
N TYR A 58 17.63 -10.60 -4.96
CA TYR A 58 16.52 -9.65 -4.89
C TYR A 58 15.53 -9.85 -6.02
N LEU A 59 16.01 -9.98 -7.27
CA LEU A 59 15.17 -10.12 -8.46
C LEU A 59 14.42 -11.46 -8.52
N ALA A 60 14.88 -12.49 -7.80
CA ALA A 60 14.17 -13.76 -7.68
C ALA A 60 12.90 -13.65 -6.80
N VAL A 61 12.85 -12.66 -5.90
CA VAL A 61 11.75 -12.48 -4.92
C VAL A 61 10.90 -11.26 -5.25
N ILE A 62 11.53 -10.19 -5.73
CA ILE A 62 10.92 -8.89 -6.03
C ILE A 62 10.85 -8.75 -7.56
N PRO A 63 9.67 -8.94 -8.16
CA PRO A 63 9.53 -9.02 -9.62
C PRO A 63 9.75 -7.69 -10.35
N ASP A 64 9.77 -6.56 -9.64
CA ASP A 64 10.00 -5.23 -10.20
C ASP A 64 11.43 -4.74 -9.87
N LYS A 65 12.23 -4.49 -10.93
CA LYS A 65 13.64 -4.05 -10.79
C LYS A 65 13.76 -2.73 -10.02
N GLN A 66 12.83 -1.80 -10.17
CA GLN A 66 12.89 -0.49 -9.53
C GLN A 66 12.60 -0.60 -8.03
N LEU A 67 11.60 -1.40 -7.65
CA LEU A 67 11.32 -1.73 -6.25
C LEU A 67 12.49 -2.48 -5.61
N ALA A 68 13.07 -3.46 -6.32
CA ALA A 68 14.24 -4.20 -5.84
C ALA A 68 15.42 -3.26 -5.56
N ALA A 69 15.67 -2.28 -6.45
CA ALA A 69 16.75 -1.30 -6.27
C ALA A 69 16.59 -0.47 -5.00
N ILE A 70 15.40 0.11 -4.80
CA ILE A 70 15.14 0.95 -3.63
C ILE A 70 15.16 0.13 -2.34
N LEU A 71 14.58 -1.07 -2.35
CA LEU A 71 14.58 -1.94 -1.18
C LEU A 71 15.99 -2.42 -0.81
N ALA A 72 16.82 -2.78 -1.79
CA ALA A 72 18.21 -3.15 -1.55
C ALA A 72 18.98 -2.00 -0.89
N VAL A 73 18.76 -0.74 -1.29
CA VAL A 73 19.41 0.40 -0.65
C VAL A 73 18.87 0.66 0.75
N LYS A 74 17.54 0.70 0.92
CA LYS A 74 16.92 1.05 2.21
C LYS A 74 17.06 -0.03 3.28
N MET A 75 17.10 -1.30 2.88
CA MET A 75 17.03 -2.43 3.82
C MET A 75 18.21 -3.40 3.71
N GLY A 76 19.03 -3.29 2.68
CA GLY A 76 20.11 -4.24 2.41
C GLY A 76 19.60 -5.67 2.36
N LYS A 77 20.31 -6.55 3.07
CA LYS A 77 20.02 -7.99 3.16
C LYS A 77 18.60 -8.33 3.66
N ASN A 78 17.92 -7.39 4.33
CA ASN A 78 16.58 -7.61 4.85
C ASN A 78 15.47 -7.30 3.83
N ALA A 79 15.80 -6.79 2.64
CA ALA A 79 14.82 -6.39 1.63
C ALA A 79 13.83 -7.52 1.25
N THR A 80 14.33 -8.72 1.00
CA THR A 80 13.49 -9.88 0.61
C THR A 80 12.61 -10.36 1.76
N ILE A 81 13.12 -10.32 2.99
CA ILE A 81 12.37 -10.64 4.21
C ILE A 81 11.23 -9.65 4.38
N TRP A 82 11.52 -8.35 4.31
CA TRP A 82 10.51 -7.30 4.44
C TRP A 82 9.44 -7.41 3.35
N PHE A 83 9.83 -7.63 2.10
CA PHE A 83 8.90 -7.76 0.97
C PHE A 83 7.91 -8.93 1.15
N SER A 84 8.33 -9.96 1.89
CA SER A 84 7.54 -11.16 2.18
C SER A 84 6.89 -11.14 3.56
N SER A 85 7.07 -10.07 4.34
CA SER A 85 6.58 -9.98 5.72
C SER A 85 5.35 -9.07 5.83
N PRO A 86 4.39 -9.38 6.73
CA PRO A 86 3.26 -8.51 7.03
C PRO A 86 3.69 -7.08 7.39
N CYS A 87 3.06 -6.08 6.77
CA CYS A 87 3.32 -4.66 7.02
C CYS A 87 2.06 -3.99 7.59
N SER A 88 2.18 -3.29 8.72
CA SER A 88 1.05 -2.60 9.34
C SER A 88 0.45 -1.51 8.45
N ALA A 89 1.29 -0.81 7.66
CA ALA A 89 0.86 0.19 6.69
C ALA A 89 0.07 -0.40 5.50
N LEU A 90 0.12 -1.73 5.33
CA LEU A 90 -0.62 -2.49 4.32
C LEU A 90 -1.68 -3.39 4.98
N GLU A 91 -2.22 -2.96 6.13
CA GLU A 91 -3.26 -3.69 6.85
C GLU A 91 -2.87 -5.13 7.21
N LYS A 92 -1.58 -5.33 7.57
CA LYS A 92 -0.95 -6.62 7.87
C LYS A 92 -0.83 -7.56 6.67
N ARG A 93 -1.06 -7.09 5.46
CA ARG A 93 -0.70 -7.82 4.24
C ARG A 93 0.79 -7.65 3.94
N THR A 94 1.33 -8.57 3.16
CA THR A 94 2.73 -8.47 2.72
C THR A 94 2.83 -7.52 1.53
N PRO A 95 3.97 -6.81 1.35
CA PRO A 95 4.21 -6.03 0.14
C PRO A 95 4.05 -6.87 -1.14
N LYS A 96 4.52 -8.12 -1.12
CA LYS A 96 4.32 -9.07 -2.22
C LYS A 96 2.86 -9.29 -2.56
N ASP A 97 2.02 -9.59 -1.56
CA ASP A 97 0.59 -9.82 -1.76
C ASP A 97 -0.12 -8.58 -2.32
N VAL A 98 0.21 -7.39 -1.81
CA VAL A 98 -0.30 -6.14 -2.36
C VAL A 98 0.15 -5.94 -3.81
N PHE A 99 1.40 -6.21 -4.13
CA PHE A 99 1.91 -6.05 -5.50
C PHE A 99 1.19 -6.97 -6.49
N GLU A 100 0.97 -8.23 -6.11
CA GLU A 100 0.41 -9.27 -6.99
C GLU A 100 -1.12 -9.18 -7.10
N ASN A 101 -1.81 -8.83 -6.02
CA ASN A 101 -3.26 -8.99 -5.92
C ASN A 101 -4.04 -7.66 -5.86
N GLU A 102 -3.40 -6.52 -5.56
CA GLU A 102 -4.10 -5.22 -5.59
C GLU A 102 -4.09 -4.58 -6.98
N PRO A 103 -5.25 -4.09 -7.46
CA PRO A 103 -5.27 -3.17 -8.59
C PRO A 103 -4.36 -1.97 -8.30
N MET A 104 -3.34 -1.79 -9.14
CA MET A 104 -2.33 -0.74 -8.98
C MET A 104 -1.43 -0.93 -7.74
N GLY A 105 -1.25 -2.17 -7.26
CA GLY A 105 -0.39 -2.50 -6.12
C GLY A 105 1.03 -1.94 -6.23
N GLY A 106 1.59 -1.89 -7.45
CA GLY A 106 2.85 -1.20 -7.71
C GLY A 106 2.85 0.27 -7.28
N ARG A 107 1.77 1.03 -7.52
CA ARG A 107 1.66 2.43 -7.07
C ARG A 107 1.57 2.53 -5.56
N VAL A 108 0.82 1.64 -4.92
CA VAL A 108 0.72 1.57 -3.45
C VAL A 108 2.10 1.40 -2.84
N LEU A 109 2.89 0.43 -3.33
CA LEU A 109 4.24 0.20 -2.83
C LEU A 109 5.19 1.38 -3.12
N ARG A 110 5.10 2.00 -4.30
CA ARG A 110 5.88 3.19 -4.64
C ARG A 110 5.58 4.34 -3.68
N THR A 111 4.30 4.63 -3.41
CA THR A 111 3.91 5.66 -2.43
C THR A 111 4.45 5.33 -1.05
N LEU A 112 4.31 4.08 -0.60
CA LEU A 112 4.81 3.63 0.70
C LEU A 112 6.32 3.86 0.82
N LEU A 113 7.10 3.42 -0.16
CA LEU A 113 8.56 3.56 -0.15
C LEU A 113 9.01 5.02 -0.16
N MET A 114 8.36 5.89 -0.93
CA MET A 114 8.68 7.32 -0.97
C MET A 114 8.42 8.03 0.38
N ARG A 115 7.54 7.47 1.23
CA ARG A 115 7.25 7.98 2.58
C ARG A 115 8.19 7.43 3.65
N MET A 116 8.95 6.38 3.34
CA MET A 116 9.91 5.84 4.29
C MET A 116 11.11 6.78 4.40
N PRO A 117 11.54 7.16 5.61
CA PRO A 117 12.78 7.90 5.80
C PRO A 117 13.94 7.12 5.18
N ILE A 118 14.92 7.87 4.64
CA ILE A 118 16.17 7.33 4.11
C ILE A 118 17.15 7.18 5.28
#